data_AF-A0A2H1MYD1-F1
#
_entry.id   AF-A0A2H1MYD1-F1
#
_cell.length_a   1.000
_cell.length_b   1.000
_cell.length_c   1.000
_cell.angle_alpha   90.00
_cell.angle_beta   90.00
_cell.angle_gamma   90.00
#
_symmetry.space_group_name_H-M   'P 1'
#
loop_
_entity.id
_entity.type
_entity.pdbx_description
1 polymer ?
#
loop_
_entity_poly.entity_id
_entity_poly.type
_entity_poly.pdbx_seq_one_letter_code
_entity_poly.pdbx_strand_id
1 'polypeptide(L)' 'MTKKKYSVDFRKMIVKLYQDGAPVADLTDEYGVSNVTIYKWINLRVVLVKSF' A
#
# COMPACT_ATOMS: atom_id res chain seq x y z
N MET A 1 -6.16 -3.20 -23.01
CA MET A 1 -5.89 -3.90 -21.72
C MET A 1 -5.17 -2.95 -20.78
N THR A 2 -5.83 -2.48 -19.72
CA THR A 2 -5.24 -1.52 -18.78
C THR A 2 -4.17 -2.21 -17.93
N LYS A 3 -2.89 -2.00 -18.26
CA LYS A 3 -1.74 -2.42 -17.45
C LYS A 3 -1.97 -1.94 -16.01
N LYS A 4 -2.21 -2.85 -15.07
CA LYS A 4 -2.15 -2.52 -13.65
C LYS A 4 -0.73 -2.04 -13.39
N LYS A 5 -0.56 -0.72 -13.17
CA LYS A 5 0.73 -0.04 -12.99
C LYS A 5 1.57 -0.64 -11.84
N TYR A 6 0.91 -1.32 -10.89
CA TYR A 6 1.51 -1.98 -9.74
C TYR A 6 0.96 -3.39 -9.57
N SER A 7 1.85 -4.38 -9.46
CA SER A 7 1.53 -5.79 -9.20
C SER A 7 0.91 -5.98 -7.82
N VAL A 8 0.24 -7.12 -7.60
CA VAL A 8 -0.37 -7.44 -6.29
C VAL A 8 0.70 -7.61 -5.22
N ASP A 9 1.81 -8.26 -5.56
CA ASP A 9 2.94 -8.50 -4.67
C ASP A 9 3.59 -7.21 -4.20
N PHE A 10 3.75 -6.25 -5.11
CA PHE A 10 4.27 -4.92 -4.78
C PHE A 10 3.37 -4.19 -3.78
N ARG A 11 2.04 -4.24 -3.98
CA ARG A 11 1.09 -3.64 -3.03
C ARG A 11 1.15 -4.32 -1.66
N LYS A 12 1.29 -5.65 -1.63
CA LYS A 12 1.45 -6.41 -0.38
C LYS A 12 2.71 -6.02 0.36
N MET A 13 3.82 -5.83 -0.35
CA MET A 13 5.10 -5.38 0.21
C MET A 13 4.97 -4.00 0.87
N ILE A 14 4.41 -3.01 0.17
CA ILE A 14 4.20 -1.65 0.71
C ILE A 14 3.31 -1.67 1.96
N VAL A 15 2.20 -2.43 1.94
CA VAL A 15 1.31 -2.56 3.10
C VAL A 15 2.00 -3.27 4.27
N LYS A 16 2.89 -4.23 4.01
CA LYS A 16 3.68 -4.92 5.04
C LYS A 16 4.68 -3.95 5.69
N LEU A 17 5.43 -3.20 4.89
CA LEU A 17 6.37 -2.19 5.40
C LEU A 17 5.66 -1.17 6.30
N TYR A 18 4.48 -0.71 5.91
CA TYR A 18 3.65 0.16 6.75
C TYR A 18 3.25 -0.51 8.09
N GLN A 19 2.92 -1.80 8.08
CA GLN A 19 2.62 -2.57 9.30
C GLN A 19 3.87 -2.76 10.19
N ASP A 20 5.05 -2.89 9.59
CA ASP A 20 6.35 -2.92 10.28
C ASP A 20 6.77 -1.53 10.84
N GLY A 21 5.99 -0.49 10.60
CA GLY A 21 6.20 0.86 11.16
C GLY A 21 6.86 1.86 10.21
N ALA A 22 7.07 1.50 8.93
CA ALA A 22 7.60 2.43 7.95
C ALA A 22 6.59 3.57 7.67
N PRO A 23 7.00 4.84 7.73
CA PRO A 23 6.12 5.96 7.45
C PRO A 23 5.82 6.04 5.95
N VAL A 24 4.60 6.47 5.63
CA VAL A 24 4.12 6.57 4.24
C VAL A 24 4.96 7.56 3.42
N ALA A 25 5.53 8.59 4.06
CA ALA A 25 6.42 9.55 3.40
C ALA A 25 7.68 8.88 2.81
N ASP A 26 8.36 8.03 3.59
CA ASP A 26 9.53 7.29 3.12
C ASP A 26 9.16 6.30 2.01
N LEU A 27 8.02 5.62 2.15
CA LEU A 27 7.52 4.71 1.11
C LEU A 27 7.20 5.45 -0.21
N THR A 28 6.75 6.70 -0.12
CA THR A 28 6.46 7.52 -1.29
C THR A 28 7.73 8.03 -1.96
N ASP A 29 8.73 8.41 -1.16
CA ASP A 29 10.03 8.87 -1.65
C ASP A 29 10.84 7.73 -2.29
N GLU A 30 10.94 6.58 -1.60
CA GLU A 30 11.73 5.43 -2.04
C GLU A 30 11.11 4.68 -3.24
N TYR A 31 9.79 4.51 -3.25
CA TYR A 31 9.11 3.70 -4.26
C TYR A 31 8.34 4.53 -5.30
N GLY A 32 8.33 5.86 -5.18
CA GLY A 32 7.62 6.77 -6.10
C GLY A 32 6.11 6.54 -6.13
N VAL A 33 5.53 5.98 -5.08
CA VAL A 33 4.09 5.70 -4.98
C VAL A 33 3.44 6.85 -4.22
N SER A 34 2.46 7.54 -4.80
CA SER A 34 1.79 8.63 -4.09
C SER A 34 1.15 8.17 -2.77
N ASN A 35 1.31 8.98 -1.71
CA ASN A 35 0.66 8.80 -0.39
C ASN A 35 -0.80 8.34 -0.51
N VAL A 36 -1.58 8.96 -1.40
CA VAL A 36 -3.01 8.68 -1.59
C VAL A 36 -3.26 7.23 -2.05
N THR A 37 -2.34 6.70 -2.86
CA THR A 37 -2.40 5.33 -3.37
C THR A 37 -2.03 4.31 -2.29
N ILE A 38 -1.02 4.63 -1.48
CA ILE A 38 -0.61 3.80 -0.33
C ILE A 38 -1.76 3.71 0.68
N TYR A 39 -2.35 4.84 1.08
CA TYR A 39 -3.51 4.85 1.99
C TYR A 39 -4.70 4.10 1.45
N LYS A 40 -4.97 4.15 0.13
CA LYS A 40 -6.02 3.32 -0.50
C LYS A 40 -5.77 1.82 -0.29
N TRP A 41 -4.53 1.36 -0.44
CA TRP A 41 -4.19 -0.06 -0.26
C TRP A 41 -4.27 -0.50 1.20
N ILE A 42 -3.82 0.34 2.13
CA ILE A 42 -3.92 0.09 3.57
C ILE A 42 -5.39 0.01 3.99
N ASN A 43 -6.21 0.99 3.59
CA ASN A 43 -7.62 1.04 3.94
C ASN A 43 -8.39 -0.17 3.39
N LEU A 44 -8.13 -0.57 2.14
CA LEU A 44 -8.73 -1.77 1.54
C LEU A 44 -8.43 -3.04 2.37
N ARG A 45 -7.23 -3.14 2.95
CA ARG A 45 -6.86 -4.26 3.83
C ARG A 45 -7.55 -4.18 5.19
N VAL A 46 -7.61 -3.00 5.79
CA VAL A 46 -8.21 -2.79 7.13
C VAL A 46 -9.71 -3.07 7.13
N VAL A 47 -10.42 -2.68 6.06
CA VAL A 47 -11.86 -2.95 5.91
C VAL A 47 -12.16 -4.47 5.91
N LEU A 48 -11.24 -5.29 5.42
CA LEU A 48 -11.41 -6.75 5.42
C LEU A 48 -11.11 -7.40 6.79
N VAL A 49 -10.23 -6.80 7.60
CA VAL A 49 -9.85 -7.37 8.92
C VAL A 49 -10.80 -6.92 10.02
N LYS A 50 -11.39 -5.73 9.92
CA LYS A 50 -12.35 -5.20 10.92
C LYS A 50 -13.77 -5.78 10.82
N SER A 51 -14.04 -6.63 9.82
CA SER A 51 -15.36 -7.21 9.60
C SER A 51 -15.51 -8.65 10.11
N PHE A 52 -14.50 -9.16 10.84
CA PHE A 52 -14.51 -10.45 11.53
C PHE A 52 -14.58 -10.26 13.04
#